data_AF-A0A0P9V1Z0-F1
#
_entry.id   AF-A0A0P9V1Z0-F1
#
_cell.length_a   1.000
_cell.length_b   1.000
_cell.length_c   1.000
_cell.angle_alpha   90.00
_cell.angle_beta   90.00
_cell.angle_gamma   90.00
#
_symmetry.space_group_name_H-M   'P 1'
#
loop_
_entity.id
_entity.type
_entity.pdbx_description
1 polymer ?
#
loop_
_entity_poly.entity_id
_entity_poly.type
_entity_poly.pdbx_seq_one_letter_code
_entity_poly.pdbx_strand_id
1 'polypeptide(L)'
;MLRSDNDADQEKFRSQLIESILVHPSLDHLSSDRKASLIEFLTEQKNELIVLDKSDTQIRLSALRKAASDAKRLANSLKLLNEHDVDVFNLTNSEKSDLSERTKNLNKMAQELETIAQHRVEDTSNYAKKARMLRALYAWPLITKLDEYGIPKTIRNDFVSTSACILPNESEQYLPDIQGNATVAMRCVMLALHSSNSKNLDWSLTVSLIKLGKPVVEQTAIQTKSLLELKEIMAPYINQLHYAMSLTVDALETHTDGKQYSNISDRQDQPQPTRKLRAVDN
;
A
#
# COMPACT_ATOMS: atom_id res chain seq x y z
N MET A 1 -13.70 -27.35 9.88
CA MET A 1 -12.95 -26.25 9.24
C MET A 1 -11.58 -26.76 8.89
N LEU A 2 -10.99 -26.31 7.77
CA LEU A 2 -9.64 -26.70 7.38
C LEU A 2 -8.63 -25.95 8.26
N ARG A 3 -7.56 -26.61 8.69
CA ARG A 3 -6.54 -25.97 9.52
C ARG A 3 -5.48 -25.31 8.65
N SER A 4 -4.95 -24.18 9.10
CA SER A 4 -3.89 -23.46 8.38
C SER A 4 -2.49 -23.96 8.71
N ASP A 5 -2.31 -24.81 9.73
CA ASP A 5 -1.02 -25.39 10.12
C ASP A 5 -0.75 -26.77 9.50
N ASN A 6 -1.71 -27.29 8.72
CA ASN A 6 -1.64 -28.59 8.07
C ASN A 6 -1.52 -28.43 6.55
N ASP A 7 -0.41 -28.89 5.97
CA ASP A 7 -0.13 -28.81 4.53
C ASP A 7 -1.21 -29.49 3.67
N ALA A 8 -1.77 -30.61 4.13
CA ALA A 8 -2.83 -31.30 3.41
C ALA A 8 -4.13 -30.49 3.38
N ASP A 9 -4.44 -29.77 4.46
CA ASP A 9 -5.60 -28.90 4.53
C ASP A 9 -5.39 -27.61 3.71
N GLN A 10 -4.17 -27.08 3.67
CA GLN A 10 -3.81 -25.97 2.79
C GLN A 10 -3.95 -26.33 1.31
N GLU A 11 -3.45 -27.50 0.88
CA GLU A 11 -3.56 -27.94 -0.51
C GLU A 11 -5.02 -28.23 -0.90
N LYS A 12 -5.78 -28.81 0.03
CA LYS A 12 -7.23 -29.01 -0.15
C LYS A 12 -7.96 -27.68 -0.29
N PHE A 13 -7.65 -26.70 0.57
CA PHE A 13 -8.21 -25.35 0.47
C PHE A 13 -7.86 -24.69 -0.87
N ARG A 14 -6.59 -24.76 -1.28
CA ARG A 14 -6.13 -24.25 -2.58
C ARG A 14 -6.90 -24.87 -3.73
N SER A 15 -7.02 -26.19 -3.76
CA SER A 15 -7.72 -26.93 -4.82
C SER A 15 -9.20 -26.53 -4.89
N GLN A 16 -9.88 -26.51 -3.74
CA GLN A 16 -11.28 -26.07 -3.66
C GLN A 16 -11.46 -24.61 -4.09
N LEU A 17 -10.51 -23.74 -3.75
CA LEU A 17 -10.58 -22.33 -4.11
C LEU A 17 -10.40 -22.13 -5.61
N ILE A 18 -9.45 -22.82 -6.23
CA ILE A 18 -9.24 -22.81 -7.70
C ILE A 18 -10.50 -23.31 -8.41
N GLU A 19 -11.02 -24.47 -8.00
CA GLU A 19 -12.25 -25.03 -8.57
C GLU A 19 -13.39 -24.01 -8.47
N SER A 20 -13.58 -23.42 -7.28
CA SER A 20 -14.63 -22.43 -7.02
C SER A 20 -14.52 -21.14 -7.84
N ILE A 21 -13.32 -20.80 -8.32
CA ILE A 21 -13.09 -19.68 -9.24
C ILE A 21 -13.46 -20.12 -10.66
N LEU A 22 -12.92 -21.26 -11.12
CA LEU A 22 -13.08 -21.75 -12.49
C LEU A 22 -14.54 -22.01 -12.88
N VAL A 23 -15.35 -22.50 -11.94
CA VAL A 23 -16.78 -22.79 -12.14
C VAL A 23 -17.69 -21.59 -11.86
N HIS A 24 -17.15 -20.43 -11.47
CA HIS A 24 -17.97 -19.28 -11.10
C HIS A 24 -18.64 -18.66 -12.35
N PRO A 25 -19.97 -18.42 -12.34
CA PRO A 25 -20.70 -17.94 -13.54
C PRO A 25 -20.17 -16.62 -14.12
N SER A 26 -19.65 -15.74 -13.26
CA SER A 26 -18.99 -14.50 -13.70
C SER A 26 -17.74 -14.69 -14.54
N LEU A 27 -17.25 -15.91 -14.76
CA LEU A 27 -16.14 -16.22 -15.67
C LEU A 27 -16.59 -17.01 -16.91
N ASP A 28 -17.88 -17.23 -17.12
CA ASP A 28 -18.38 -18.02 -18.26
C ASP A 28 -18.06 -17.40 -19.61
N HIS A 29 -17.80 -16.09 -19.64
CA HIS A 29 -17.34 -15.36 -20.83
C HIS A 29 -15.87 -15.61 -21.18
N LEU A 30 -15.08 -16.23 -20.29
CA LEU A 30 -13.66 -16.51 -20.50
C LEU A 30 -13.45 -17.91 -21.09
N SER A 31 -12.56 -18.00 -22.08
CA SER A 31 -12.10 -19.30 -22.61
C SER A 31 -11.29 -20.07 -21.56
N SER A 32 -11.14 -21.39 -21.76
CA SER A 32 -10.34 -22.24 -20.88
C SER A 32 -8.91 -21.73 -20.71
N ASP A 33 -8.27 -21.30 -21.82
CA ASP A 33 -6.89 -20.77 -21.79
C ASP A 33 -6.79 -19.48 -20.98
N ARG A 34 -7.79 -18.59 -21.09
CA ARG A 34 -7.85 -17.36 -20.28
C ARG A 34 -8.05 -17.68 -18.80
N LYS A 35 -8.90 -18.65 -18.47
CA LYS A 35 -9.11 -19.10 -17.09
C LYS A 35 -7.82 -19.70 -16.52
N ALA A 36 -7.10 -20.52 -17.29
CA ALA A 36 -5.81 -21.08 -16.90
C ALA A 36 -4.77 -19.98 -16.63
N SER A 37 -4.64 -19.01 -17.55
CA SER A 37 -3.71 -17.87 -17.40
C SER A 37 -4.06 -16.99 -16.19
N LEU A 38 -5.35 -16.83 -15.85
CA LEU A 38 -5.76 -16.16 -14.63
C LEU A 38 -5.28 -16.90 -13.38
N ILE A 39 -5.48 -18.23 -13.31
CA ILE A 39 -5.03 -19.04 -12.17
C ILE A 39 -3.51 -19.00 -12.05
N GLU A 40 -2.79 -19.12 -13.17
CA GLU A 40 -1.34 -18.99 -13.22
C GLU A 40 -0.90 -17.65 -12.59
N PHE A 41 -1.42 -16.53 -13.09
CA PHE A 41 -1.13 -15.20 -12.53
C PHE A 41 -1.39 -15.11 -11.01
N LEU A 42 -2.54 -15.61 -10.55
CA LEU A 42 -2.89 -15.57 -9.12
C LEU A 42 -1.95 -16.42 -8.27
N THR A 43 -1.45 -17.53 -8.82
CA THR A 43 -0.55 -18.44 -8.11
C THR A 43 0.93 -18.05 -8.19
N GLU A 44 1.33 -17.30 -9.22
CA GLU A 44 2.67 -16.76 -9.38
C GLU A 44 2.95 -15.53 -8.51
N GLN A 45 1.92 -14.97 -7.87
CA GLN A 45 2.08 -13.81 -7.01
C GLN A 45 2.84 -14.17 -5.71
N LYS A 46 4.16 -14.01 -5.74
CA LYS A 46 5.07 -14.42 -4.64
C LYS A 46 5.33 -13.35 -3.57
N ASN A 47 4.92 -12.10 -3.80
CA ASN A 47 5.17 -11.05 -2.82
C ASN A 47 4.22 -11.26 -1.63
N GLU A 48 4.75 -11.57 -0.46
CA GLU A 48 3.96 -11.63 0.77
C GLU A 48 3.26 -10.31 1.05
N LEU A 49 2.02 -10.37 1.55
CA LEU A 49 1.36 -9.17 2.06
C LEU A 49 2.16 -8.65 3.26
N ILE A 50 2.75 -7.47 3.10
CA ILE A 50 3.48 -6.82 4.21
C ILE A 50 2.47 -6.43 5.29
N VAL A 51 2.38 -7.26 6.32
CA VAL A 51 1.68 -6.93 7.55
C VAL A 51 2.66 -6.18 8.44
N LEU A 52 2.50 -4.86 8.44
CA LEU A 52 3.05 -4.01 9.47
C LEU A 52 2.36 -4.40 10.78
N ASP A 53 3.04 -5.18 11.63
CA ASP A 53 2.58 -5.52 12.99
C ASP A 53 2.08 -4.26 13.68
N LYS A 54 1.06 -4.33 14.55
CA LYS A 54 0.71 -3.12 15.32
C LYS A 54 1.98 -2.64 16.00
N SER A 55 2.46 -1.44 15.66
CA SER A 55 3.63 -0.91 16.33
C SER A 55 3.34 -0.94 17.83
N ASP A 56 4.35 -1.22 18.66
CA ASP A 56 4.25 -1.15 20.11
C ASP A 56 3.50 0.11 20.56
N THR A 57 3.68 1.21 19.83
CA THR A 57 2.97 2.48 19.98
C THR A 57 1.45 2.35 19.86
N GLN A 58 0.92 1.62 18.86
CA GLN A 58 -0.53 1.37 18.71
C GLN A 58 -1.10 0.52 19.86
N ILE A 59 -0.37 -0.52 20.27
CA ILE A 59 -0.78 -1.38 21.39
C ILE A 59 -0.85 -0.54 22.68
N ARG A 60 0.21 0.21 22.97
CA ARG A 60 0.30 1.13 24.12
C ARG A 60 -0.80 2.20 24.07
N LEU A 61 -1.09 2.78 22.91
CA LEU A 61 -2.19 3.73 22.74
C LEU A 61 -3.57 3.13 23.04
N SER A 62 -3.83 1.90 22.57
CA SER A 62 -5.09 1.22 22.86
C SER A 62 -5.23 0.92 24.36
N ALA A 63 -4.14 0.52 25.02
CA ALA A 63 -4.11 0.27 26.45
C ALA A 63 -4.35 1.56 27.26
N LEU A 64 -3.72 2.68 26.88
CA LEU A 64 -3.93 3.98 27.50
C LEU A 64 -5.39 4.44 27.40
N ARG A 65 -6.01 4.31 26.22
CA ARG A 65 -7.43 4.64 26.03
C ARG A 65 -8.36 3.73 26.83
N LYS A 66 -8.05 2.43 26.90
CA LYS A 66 -8.83 1.49 27.71
C LYS A 66 -8.72 1.82 29.19
N ALA A 67 -7.52 2.07 29.71
CA ALA A 67 -7.30 2.47 31.09
C ALA A 67 -8.03 3.78 31.45
N ALA A 68 -8.04 4.77 30.54
CA ALA A 68 -8.82 5.99 30.74
C ALA A 68 -10.33 5.74 30.81
N SER A 69 -10.86 4.88 29.92
CA SER A 69 -12.26 4.47 29.93
C SER A 69 -12.63 3.73 31.21
N ASP A 70 -11.81 2.78 31.63
CA ASP A 70 -12.03 2.00 32.85
C ASP A 70 -11.98 2.89 34.10
N ALA A 71 -11.07 3.88 34.16
CA ALA A 71 -11.03 4.87 35.23
C ALA A 71 -12.30 5.74 35.28
N LYS A 72 -12.84 6.18 34.12
CA LYS A 72 -14.13 6.89 34.06
C LYS A 72 -15.29 6.02 34.52
N ARG A 73 -15.32 4.75 34.10
CA ARG A 73 -16.36 3.79 34.51
C ARG A 73 -16.31 3.58 36.02
N LEU A 74 -15.13 3.37 36.59
CA LEU A 74 -14.97 3.21 38.03
C LEU A 74 -15.39 4.47 38.80
N ALA A 75 -14.97 5.67 38.35
CA ALA A 75 -15.40 6.92 38.95
C ALA A 75 -16.93 7.10 38.94
N ASN A 76 -17.58 6.69 37.84
CA ASN A 76 -19.04 6.71 37.75
C ASN A 76 -19.69 5.68 38.67
N SER A 77 -19.17 4.46 38.77
CA SER A 77 -19.68 3.46 39.70
C SER A 77 -19.60 3.92 41.15
N LEU A 78 -18.51 4.61 41.54
CA LEU A 78 -18.38 5.15 42.90
C LEU A 78 -19.41 6.25 43.20
N LYS A 79 -19.83 7.05 42.20
CA LYS A 79 -20.89 8.05 42.36
C LYS A 79 -22.29 7.46 42.54
N LEU A 80 -22.48 6.19 42.19
CA LEU A 80 -23.78 5.51 42.27
C LEU A 80 -23.98 4.75 43.58
N LEU A 81 -22.98 4.76 44.47
CA LEU A 81 -23.10 4.15 45.80
C LEU A 81 -24.16 4.88 46.63
N ASN A 82 -24.91 4.12 47.42
CA ASN A 82 -25.88 4.69 48.36
C ASN A 82 -25.17 5.22 49.61
N GLU A 83 -25.86 6.03 50.42
CA GLU A 83 -25.28 6.65 51.63
C GLU A 83 -24.67 5.63 52.60
N HIS A 84 -25.30 4.47 52.76
CA HIS A 84 -24.80 3.40 53.64
C HIS A 84 -23.44 2.85 53.17
N ASP A 85 -23.31 2.59 51.86
CA ASP A 85 -22.06 2.10 51.26
C ASP A 85 -20.96 3.16 51.34
N VAL A 86 -21.31 4.44 51.23
CA VAL A 86 -20.39 5.57 51.38
C VAL A 86 -19.89 5.69 52.82
N ASP A 87 -20.78 5.55 53.81
CA ASP A 87 -20.43 5.62 55.23
C ASP A 87 -19.52 4.45 55.64
N VAL A 88 -19.86 3.23 55.22
CA VAL A 88 -19.03 2.03 55.44
C VAL A 88 -17.65 2.22 54.79
N PHE A 89 -17.60 2.75 53.57
CA PHE A 89 -16.36 3.02 52.88
C PHE A 89 -15.48 4.03 53.63
N ASN A 90 -16.05 5.14 54.08
CA ASN A 90 -15.33 6.21 54.78
C ASN A 90 -14.85 5.76 56.17
N LEU A 91 -15.65 4.97 56.90
CA LEU A 91 -15.25 4.34 58.16
C LEU A 91 -14.05 3.40 57.99
N THR A 92 -14.02 2.63 56.90
CA THR A 92 -12.96 1.65 56.62
C THR A 92 -11.68 2.29 56.08
N ASN A 93 -11.78 3.48 55.47
CA ASN A 93 -10.68 4.16 54.77
C ASN A 93 -10.32 5.53 55.38
N SER A 94 -10.67 5.78 56.64
CA SER A 94 -10.58 7.09 57.31
C SER A 94 -9.21 7.78 57.23
N GLU A 95 -8.12 7.03 57.05
CA GLU A 95 -6.75 7.55 56.92
C GLU A 95 -6.24 7.69 55.46
N LYS A 96 -6.98 7.16 54.46
CA LYS A 96 -6.45 6.90 53.09
C LYS A 96 -7.28 7.55 51.96
N SER A 97 -7.75 8.78 52.17
CA SER A 97 -8.63 9.59 51.28
C SER A 97 -10.09 9.17 51.26
N ASP A 98 -10.99 10.17 51.27
CA ASP A 98 -12.43 9.97 51.16
C ASP A 98 -12.84 9.56 49.73
N LEU A 99 -14.08 9.08 49.60
CA LEU A 99 -14.63 8.62 48.33
C LEU A 99 -14.66 9.71 47.24
N SER A 100 -14.84 10.98 47.65
CA SER A 100 -14.90 12.13 46.76
C SER A 100 -13.53 12.41 46.13
N GLU A 101 -12.47 12.37 46.94
CA GLU A 101 -11.10 12.54 46.50
C GLU A 101 -10.66 11.40 45.58
N ARG A 102 -11.03 10.14 45.87
CA ARG A 102 -10.76 9.01 44.96
C ARG A 102 -11.47 9.17 43.62
N THR A 103 -12.72 9.62 43.63
CA THR A 103 -13.48 9.87 42.41
C THR A 103 -12.83 10.99 41.59
N LYS A 104 -12.36 12.06 42.24
CA LYS A 104 -11.63 13.16 41.58
C LYS A 104 -10.31 12.67 40.98
N ASN A 105 -9.55 11.85 41.72
CA ASN A 105 -8.29 11.28 41.26
C ASN A 105 -8.46 10.35 40.06
N LEU A 106 -9.52 9.52 40.02
CA LEU A 106 -9.85 8.68 38.86
C LEU A 106 -10.20 9.51 37.62
N ASN A 107 -10.98 10.59 37.78
CA ASN A 107 -11.28 11.48 36.67
C ASN A 107 -10.02 12.20 36.15
N LYS A 108 -9.15 12.66 37.07
CA LYS A 108 -7.86 13.27 36.72
C LYS A 108 -6.96 12.28 35.97
N MET A 109 -6.84 11.05 36.46
CA MET A 109 -6.07 9.98 35.82
C MET A 109 -6.60 9.68 34.42
N ALA A 110 -7.93 9.59 34.24
CA ALA A 110 -8.51 9.39 32.92
C ALA A 110 -8.14 10.51 31.94
N GLN A 111 -8.18 11.76 32.39
CA GLN A 111 -7.82 12.93 31.60
C GLN A 111 -6.33 12.96 31.24
N GLU A 112 -5.45 12.62 32.19
CA GLU A 112 -4.01 12.50 31.94
C GLU A 112 -3.71 11.41 30.91
N LEU A 113 -4.32 10.23 31.05
CA LEU A 113 -4.15 9.12 30.10
C LEU A 113 -4.66 9.46 28.70
N GLU A 114 -5.78 10.18 28.60
CA GLU A 114 -6.30 10.69 27.32
C GLU A 114 -5.36 11.72 26.69
N THR A 115 -4.78 12.60 27.51
CA THR A 115 -3.82 13.62 27.07
C THR A 115 -2.54 12.97 26.55
N ILE A 116 -1.99 11.99 27.27
CA ILE A 116 -0.82 11.21 26.84
C ILE A 116 -1.15 10.45 25.54
N ALA A 117 -2.35 9.89 25.44
CA ALA A 117 -2.78 9.19 24.23
C ALA A 117 -2.90 10.15 23.04
N GLN A 118 -3.41 11.37 23.23
CA GLN A 118 -3.53 12.40 22.18
C GLN A 118 -2.16 12.85 21.66
N HIS A 119 -1.19 13.12 22.54
CA HIS A 119 0.16 13.55 22.14
C HIS A 119 0.92 12.46 21.36
N ARG A 120 0.59 11.18 21.57
CA ARG A 120 1.19 10.05 20.85
C ARG A 120 0.48 9.68 19.53
N VAL A 121 -0.59 10.39 19.14
CA VAL A 121 -1.31 10.13 17.88
C VAL A 121 -0.48 10.48 16.64
N GLU A 122 0.40 11.47 16.72
CA GLU A 122 1.16 11.99 15.57
C GLU A 122 2.05 10.91 14.92
N ASP A 123 2.76 10.09 15.70
CA ASP A 123 3.58 8.97 15.20
C ASP A 123 2.75 7.80 14.63
N THR A 124 1.50 7.70 15.06
CA THR A 124 0.63 6.55 14.76
C THR A 124 -0.15 6.73 13.46
N SER A 125 -0.43 7.99 13.09
CA SER A 125 -1.11 8.33 11.84
C SER A 125 -0.27 7.95 10.62
N ASN A 126 1.04 8.19 10.68
CA ASN A 126 1.98 7.83 9.61
C ASN A 126 2.10 6.31 9.46
N TYR A 127 2.08 5.56 10.57
CA TYR A 127 2.11 4.10 10.52
C TYR A 127 0.88 3.51 9.85
N ALA A 128 -0.31 3.95 10.26
CA ALA A 128 -1.57 3.49 9.67
C ALA A 128 -1.67 3.88 8.19
N LYS A 129 -1.18 5.07 7.82
CA LYS A 129 -1.09 5.53 6.43
C LYS A 129 -0.14 4.66 5.62
N LYS A 130 1.05 4.35 6.13
CA LYS A 130 2.03 3.47 5.49
C LYS A 130 1.49 2.06 5.29
N ALA A 131 0.86 1.48 6.31
CA ALA A 131 0.22 0.16 6.21
C ALA A 131 -0.90 0.14 5.17
N ARG A 132 -1.73 1.18 5.13
CA ARG A 132 -2.76 1.32 4.10
C ARG A 132 -2.15 1.42 2.70
N MET A 133 -1.07 2.18 2.54
CA MET A 133 -0.38 2.36 1.26
C MET A 133 0.28 1.07 0.77
N LEU A 134 0.96 0.32 1.64
CA LEU A 134 1.54 -0.98 1.27
C LEU A 134 0.47 -2.00 0.86
N ARG A 135 -0.67 -2.05 1.58
CA ARG A 135 -1.80 -2.89 1.18
C ARG A 135 -2.40 -2.48 -0.16
N ALA A 136 -2.48 -1.18 -0.43
CA ALA A 136 -2.95 -0.67 -1.71
C ALA A 136 -1.98 -1.03 -2.85
N LEU A 137 -0.67 -0.94 -2.62
CA LEU A 137 0.36 -1.35 -3.58
C LEU A 137 0.35 -2.85 -3.86
N TYR A 138 0.11 -3.68 -2.84
CA TYR A 138 -0.07 -5.13 -3.02
C TYR A 138 -1.34 -5.43 -3.83
N ALA A 139 -2.45 -4.76 -3.50
CA ALA A 139 -3.73 -4.98 -4.17
C ALA A 139 -3.75 -4.45 -5.61
N TRP A 140 -2.99 -3.40 -5.91
CA TRP A 140 -3.00 -2.73 -7.21
C TRP A 140 -2.85 -3.69 -8.42
N PRO A 141 -1.78 -4.51 -8.55
CA PRO A 141 -1.63 -5.43 -9.67
C PRO A 141 -2.75 -6.48 -9.74
N LEU A 142 -3.29 -6.92 -8.59
CA LEU A 142 -4.41 -7.86 -8.54
C LEU A 142 -5.66 -7.22 -9.14
N ILE A 143 -6.01 -6.02 -8.70
CA ILE A 143 -7.21 -5.33 -9.14
C ILE A 143 -7.11 -4.96 -10.63
N THR A 144 -5.94 -4.54 -11.10
CA THR A 144 -5.70 -4.30 -12.53
C THR A 144 -5.95 -5.57 -13.35
N LYS A 145 -5.44 -6.73 -12.90
CA LYS A 145 -5.67 -7.99 -13.60
C LYS A 145 -7.13 -8.42 -13.58
N LEU A 146 -7.84 -8.24 -12.47
CA LEU A 146 -9.27 -8.52 -12.44
C LEU A 146 -10.03 -7.69 -13.50
N ASP A 147 -9.66 -6.43 -13.71
CA ASP A 147 -10.25 -5.60 -14.78
C ASP A 147 -9.91 -6.13 -16.18
N GLU A 148 -8.66 -6.54 -16.43
CA GLU A 148 -8.24 -7.13 -17.71
C GLU A 148 -9.02 -8.42 -18.07
N TYR A 149 -9.39 -9.21 -17.06
CA TYR A 149 -10.22 -10.41 -17.24
C TYR A 149 -11.74 -10.12 -17.21
N GLY A 150 -12.15 -8.86 -17.07
CA GLY A 150 -13.56 -8.47 -17.02
C GLY A 150 -14.29 -8.97 -15.77
N ILE A 151 -13.56 -9.17 -14.66
CA ILE A 151 -14.10 -9.71 -13.42
C ILE A 151 -14.73 -8.58 -12.59
N PRO A 152 -16.03 -8.67 -12.24
CA PRO A 152 -16.66 -7.67 -11.39
C PRO A 152 -16.00 -7.63 -10.01
N LYS A 153 -15.47 -6.46 -9.65
CA LYS A 153 -14.82 -6.21 -8.36
C LYS A 153 -15.83 -6.04 -7.21
N THR A 154 -17.03 -6.61 -7.30
CA THR A 154 -18.07 -6.51 -6.27
C THR A 154 -17.59 -7.20 -4.98
N ILE A 155 -17.98 -6.63 -3.85
CA ILE A 155 -17.66 -7.17 -2.51
C ILE A 155 -18.94 -7.51 -1.78
N ARG A 156 -18.88 -8.54 -0.95
CA ARG A 156 -19.92 -8.92 0.00
C ARG A 156 -19.33 -8.90 1.40
N ASN A 157 -20.12 -8.57 2.41
CA ASN A 157 -19.66 -8.46 3.81
C ASN A 157 -20.38 -9.44 4.76
N ASP A 158 -21.19 -10.36 4.22
CA ASP A 158 -22.02 -11.31 4.97
C ASP A 158 -21.29 -12.63 5.31
N PHE A 159 -19.97 -12.58 5.46
CA PHE A 159 -19.15 -13.73 5.84
C PHE A 159 -18.88 -13.75 7.34
N VAL A 160 -18.80 -14.95 7.90
CA VAL A 160 -18.33 -15.16 9.27
C VAL A 160 -16.81 -15.05 9.28
N SER A 161 -16.27 -14.09 10.05
CA SER A 161 -14.83 -13.95 10.21
C SER A 161 -14.27 -15.15 10.97
N THR A 162 -13.13 -15.68 10.53
CA THR A 162 -12.44 -16.78 11.22
C THR A 162 -12.05 -16.39 12.64
N SER A 163 -11.83 -15.08 12.90
CA SER A 163 -11.57 -14.56 14.24
C SER A 163 -12.75 -14.70 15.22
N ALA A 164 -13.99 -14.83 14.73
CA ALA A 164 -15.17 -15.07 15.55
C ALA A 164 -15.31 -16.55 15.98
N CYS A 165 -14.58 -17.46 15.33
CA CYS A 165 -14.59 -18.90 15.61
C CYS A 165 -13.44 -19.34 16.53
N ILE A 166 -12.52 -18.44 16.90
CA ILE A 166 -11.41 -18.76 17.80
C ILE A 166 -11.97 -18.89 19.21
N LEU A 167 -12.10 -20.12 19.71
CA LEU A 167 -12.35 -20.36 21.13
C LEU A 167 -11.13 -19.92 21.95
N PRO A 168 -11.30 -19.36 23.16
CA PRO A 168 -10.24 -18.74 23.95
C PRO A 168 -9.07 -19.67 24.35
N ASN A 169 -9.17 -20.98 24.09
CA ASN A 169 -8.16 -21.99 24.44
C ASN A 169 -7.58 -22.74 23.23
N GLU A 170 -7.98 -22.43 22.00
CA GLU A 170 -7.42 -23.08 20.81
C GLU A 170 -6.37 -22.17 20.15
N SER A 171 -5.12 -22.64 20.12
CA SER A 171 -4.04 -22.07 19.31
C SER A 171 -4.21 -22.38 17.82
N GLU A 172 -5.30 -23.04 17.44
CA GLU A 172 -5.53 -23.54 16.08
C GLU A 172 -6.02 -22.41 15.19
N GLN A 173 -5.25 -22.12 14.14
CA GLN A 173 -5.66 -21.19 13.09
C GLN A 173 -6.40 -21.96 12.00
N TYR A 174 -7.57 -21.46 11.62
CA TYR A 174 -8.42 -22.09 10.62
C TYR A 174 -8.44 -21.27 9.32
N LEU A 175 -8.56 -21.98 8.20
CA LEU A 175 -8.76 -21.38 6.89
C LEU A 175 -10.25 -20.97 6.72
N PRO A 176 -10.51 -19.89 5.97
CA PRO A 176 -11.86 -19.39 5.76
C PRO A 176 -12.70 -20.38 4.95
N ASP A 177 -14.02 -20.41 5.18
CA ASP A 177 -14.91 -21.28 4.41
C ASP A 177 -15.11 -20.75 2.98
N ILE A 178 -14.84 -21.60 1.98
CA ILE A 178 -14.96 -21.32 0.55
C ILE A 178 -16.42 -21.35 0.09
N GLN A 179 -17.26 -22.16 0.75
CA GLN A 179 -18.67 -22.34 0.39
C GLN A 179 -19.53 -21.13 0.78
N GLY A 180 -18.96 -20.16 1.49
CA GLY A 180 -19.60 -18.90 1.79
C GLY A 180 -19.90 -18.05 0.54
N ASN A 181 -20.70 -17.01 0.75
CA ASN A 181 -21.15 -16.04 -0.25
C ASN A 181 -20.02 -15.09 -0.77
N ALA A 182 -18.78 -15.54 -0.85
CA ALA A 182 -17.68 -14.76 -1.39
C ALA A 182 -17.83 -14.55 -2.90
N THR A 183 -17.58 -13.33 -3.38
CA THR A 183 -17.60 -13.02 -4.81
C THR A 183 -16.37 -13.62 -5.51
N VAL A 184 -16.43 -13.78 -6.84
CA VAL A 184 -15.27 -14.22 -7.63
C VAL A 184 -14.03 -13.35 -7.39
N ALA A 185 -14.18 -12.02 -7.28
CA ALA A 185 -13.07 -11.12 -6.99
C ALA A 185 -12.45 -11.40 -5.61
N MET A 186 -13.28 -11.65 -4.59
CA MET A 186 -12.80 -12.03 -3.26
C MET A 186 -12.04 -13.37 -3.30
N ARG A 187 -12.57 -14.36 -4.03
CA ARG A 187 -11.92 -15.67 -4.22
C ARG A 187 -10.57 -15.55 -4.93
N CYS A 188 -10.48 -14.75 -5.99
CA CYS A 188 -9.21 -14.48 -6.69
C CYS A 188 -8.18 -13.84 -5.75
N VAL A 189 -8.57 -12.81 -4.99
CA VAL A 189 -7.67 -12.17 -4.02
C VAL A 189 -7.26 -13.14 -2.90
N MET A 190 -8.17 -14.00 -2.45
CA MET A 190 -7.86 -15.05 -1.48
C MET A 190 -6.82 -16.05 -2.03
N LEU A 191 -6.95 -16.46 -3.29
CA LEU A 191 -6.01 -17.38 -3.92
C LEU A 191 -4.62 -16.76 -4.00
N ALA A 192 -4.55 -15.51 -4.41
CA ALA A 192 -3.32 -14.71 -4.43
C ALA A 192 -2.67 -14.60 -3.04
N LEU A 193 -3.45 -14.28 -2.00
CA LEU A 193 -2.96 -14.24 -0.63
C LEU A 193 -2.45 -15.60 -0.17
N HIS A 194 -3.19 -16.67 -0.45
CA HIS A 194 -2.80 -18.03 -0.11
C HIS A 194 -1.50 -18.43 -0.81
N SER A 195 -1.38 -18.19 -2.12
CA SER A 195 -0.17 -18.48 -2.90
C SER A 195 1.05 -17.66 -2.48
N SER A 196 0.82 -16.48 -1.90
CA SER A 196 1.88 -15.66 -1.31
C SER A 196 2.27 -16.08 0.11
N ASN A 197 1.78 -17.19 0.67
CA ASN A 197 2.00 -17.61 2.07
C ASN A 197 1.60 -16.56 3.12
N SER A 198 0.61 -15.72 2.80
CA SER A 198 0.13 -14.70 3.74
C SER A 198 -0.54 -15.35 4.96
N LYS A 199 -0.22 -14.84 6.15
CA LYS A 199 -0.79 -15.32 7.42
C LYS A 199 -2.19 -14.73 7.66
N ASN A 200 -2.98 -15.39 8.52
CA ASN A 200 -4.31 -14.93 8.97
C ASN A 200 -5.28 -14.63 7.81
N LEU A 201 -5.46 -15.63 6.93
CA LEU A 201 -6.39 -15.53 5.81
C LEU A 201 -7.84 -15.38 6.30
N ASP A 202 -8.50 -14.31 5.88
CA ASP A 202 -9.89 -14.01 6.24
C ASP A 202 -10.56 -13.23 5.08
N TRP A 203 -11.84 -13.47 4.85
CA TRP A 203 -12.61 -12.75 3.85
C TRP A 203 -12.62 -11.22 4.07
N SER A 204 -12.58 -10.76 5.32
CA SER A 204 -12.44 -9.34 5.66
C SER A 204 -11.16 -8.72 5.10
N LEU A 205 -10.07 -9.48 5.07
CA LEU A 205 -8.81 -9.04 4.48
C LEU A 205 -8.96 -8.86 2.96
N THR A 206 -9.60 -9.82 2.28
CA THR A 206 -9.85 -9.71 0.83
C THR A 206 -10.70 -8.48 0.49
N VAL A 207 -11.75 -8.22 1.27
CA VAL A 207 -12.61 -7.03 1.11
C VAL A 207 -11.80 -5.76 1.32
N SER A 208 -10.95 -5.72 2.36
CA SER A 208 -10.10 -4.57 2.62
C SER A 208 -9.15 -4.30 1.45
N LEU A 209 -8.53 -5.33 0.89
CA LEU A 209 -7.60 -5.18 -0.24
C LEU A 209 -8.33 -4.68 -1.49
N ILE A 210 -9.51 -5.23 -1.81
CA ILE A 210 -10.32 -4.77 -2.94
C ILE A 210 -10.73 -3.30 -2.77
N LYS A 211 -11.18 -2.90 -1.56
CA LYS A 211 -11.54 -1.51 -1.27
C LYS A 211 -10.35 -0.54 -1.40
N LEU A 212 -9.15 -1.00 -1.08
CA LEU A 212 -7.95 -0.17 -1.15
C LEU A 212 -7.35 -0.10 -2.57
N GLY A 213 -7.39 -1.19 -3.33
CA GLY A 213 -6.82 -1.26 -4.68
C GLY A 213 -7.68 -0.59 -5.74
N LYS A 214 -9.02 -0.65 -5.62
CA LYS A 214 -9.96 -0.04 -6.59
C LYS A 214 -9.67 1.45 -6.89
N PRO A 215 -9.60 2.34 -5.89
CA PRO A 215 -9.33 3.76 -6.16
C PRO A 215 -7.97 3.99 -6.79
N VAL A 216 -6.97 3.16 -6.47
CA VAL A 216 -5.62 3.28 -7.05
C VAL A 216 -5.66 2.98 -8.53
N VAL A 217 -6.31 1.88 -8.94
CA VAL A 217 -6.48 1.53 -10.36
C VAL A 217 -7.22 2.62 -11.11
N GLU A 218 -8.35 3.09 -10.56
CA GLU A 218 -9.16 4.14 -11.17
C GLU A 218 -8.36 5.45 -11.34
N GLN A 219 -7.61 5.87 -10.31
CA GLN A 219 -6.75 7.04 -10.39
C GLN A 219 -5.63 6.87 -11.41
N THR A 220 -4.97 5.70 -11.45
CA THR A 220 -3.92 5.44 -12.45
C THR A 220 -4.46 5.46 -13.87
N ALA A 221 -5.67 4.92 -14.11
CA ALA A 221 -6.30 4.93 -15.43
C ALA A 221 -6.68 6.36 -15.88
N ILE A 222 -7.13 7.21 -14.95
CA ILE A 222 -7.39 8.62 -15.24
C ILE A 222 -6.09 9.35 -15.58
N GLN A 223 -5.05 9.17 -14.77
CA GLN A 223 -3.75 9.82 -14.99
C GLN A 223 -3.09 9.40 -16.30
N THR A 224 -3.13 8.12 -16.65
CA THR A 224 -2.56 7.62 -17.91
C THR A 224 -3.32 8.18 -19.12
N LYS A 225 -4.65 8.27 -19.04
CA LYS A 225 -5.47 8.91 -20.08
C LYS A 225 -5.11 10.38 -20.26
N SER A 226 -5.03 11.14 -19.17
CA SER A 226 -4.64 12.56 -19.23
C SER A 226 -3.23 12.76 -19.79
N LEU A 227 -2.29 11.89 -19.46
CA LEU A 227 -0.92 11.93 -20.01
C LEU A 227 -0.93 11.62 -21.52
N LEU A 228 -1.73 10.64 -21.96
CA LEU A 228 -1.87 10.31 -23.38
C LEU A 228 -2.46 11.49 -24.18
N GLU A 229 -3.52 12.12 -23.67
CA GLU A 229 -4.12 13.33 -24.27
C GLU A 229 -3.09 14.46 -24.38
N LEU A 230 -2.30 14.70 -23.32
CA LEU A 230 -1.21 15.68 -23.34
C LEU A 230 -0.14 15.33 -24.39
N LYS A 231 0.22 14.05 -24.52
CA LYS A 231 1.19 13.59 -25.51
C LYS A 231 0.68 13.84 -26.94
N GLU A 232 -0.60 13.59 -27.21
CA GLU A 232 -1.22 13.86 -28.50
C GLU A 232 -1.24 15.36 -28.82
N ILE A 233 -1.58 16.20 -27.84
CA ILE A 233 -1.54 17.68 -27.99
C ILE A 233 -0.11 18.17 -28.25
N MET A 234 0.89 17.60 -27.57
CA MET A 234 2.29 18.00 -27.71
C MET A 234 2.98 17.40 -28.94
N ALA A 235 2.47 16.32 -29.53
CA ALA A 235 3.06 15.65 -30.70
C ALA A 235 3.42 16.61 -31.87
N PRO A 236 2.54 17.53 -32.33
CA PRO A 236 2.90 18.45 -33.42
C PRO A 236 4.04 19.41 -33.02
N TYR A 237 4.07 19.90 -31.78
CA TYR A 237 5.14 20.76 -31.30
C TYR A 237 6.47 20.02 -31.20
N ILE A 238 6.45 18.80 -30.68
CA ILE A 238 7.63 17.92 -30.62
C ILE A 238 8.16 17.64 -32.02
N ASN A 239 7.29 17.39 -33.00
CA ASN A 239 7.68 17.16 -34.39
C ASN A 239 8.28 18.42 -35.04
N GLN A 240 7.70 19.60 -34.79
CA GLN A 240 8.26 20.87 -35.25
C GLN A 240 9.65 21.14 -34.65
N LEU A 241 9.83 20.81 -33.37
CA LEU A 241 11.11 20.98 -32.67
C LEU A 241 12.17 20.02 -33.22
N HIS A 242 11.83 18.75 -33.44
CA HIS A 242 12.71 17.78 -34.11
C HIS A 242 13.08 18.22 -35.52
N TYR A 243 12.11 18.73 -36.30
CA TYR A 243 12.37 19.24 -37.64
C TYR A 243 13.32 20.45 -37.64
N ALA A 244 13.08 21.43 -36.76
CA ALA A 244 13.96 22.59 -36.61
C ALA A 244 15.37 22.19 -36.17
N MET A 245 15.49 21.23 -35.25
CA MET A 245 16.79 20.69 -34.84
C MET A 245 17.52 19.98 -35.98
N SER A 246 16.82 19.17 -36.80
CA SER A 246 17.41 18.54 -37.99
C SER A 246 17.99 19.58 -38.95
N LEU A 247 17.25 20.67 -39.21
CA LEU A 247 17.72 21.75 -40.07
C LEU A 247 18.98 22.45 -39.52
N THR A 248 19.09 22.59 -38.20
CA THR A 248 20.29 23.18 -37.58
C THR A 248 21.49 22.25 -37.61
N VAL A 249 21.29 20.93 -37.56
CA VAL A 249 22.36 19.93 -37.70
C VAL A 249 22.87 19.91 -39.14
N ASP A 250 21.98 19.88 -40.12
CA ASP A 250 22.33 19.95 -41.56
C ASP A 250 23.06 21.27 -41.90
N ALA A 251 22.66 22.38 -41.28
CA ALA A 251 23.34 23.67 -41.42
C ALA A 251 24.74 23.69 -40.76
N LEU A 252 24.96 22.94 -39.67
CA LEU A 252 26.28 22.84 -39.05
C LEU A 252 27.24 21.98 -39.90
N GLU A 253 26.76 20.86 -40.43
CA GLU A 253 27.55 19.94 -41.26
C GLU A 253 27.94 20.57 -42.61
N THR A 254 27.04 21.33 -43.23
CA THR A 254 27.31 22.04 -44.50
C THR A 254 28.27 23.24 -44.35
N HIS A 255 28.51 23.72 -43.14
CA HIS A 255 29.49 24.80 -42.86
C HIS A 255 30.87 24.28 -42.43
N THR A 256 31.01 23.00 -42.08
CA THR A 256 32.31 22.39 -41.76
C THR A 256 33.06 21.84 -42.98
N ASP A 257 32.37 21.49 -44.07
CA ASP A 257 33.01 20.93 -45.28
C ASP A 257 33.50 21.99 -46.30
N GLY A 258 33.25 23.28 -46.03
CA GLY A 258 33.62 24.38 -46.94
C GLY A 258 35.03 24.97 -46.76
N LYS A 259 35.85 24.45 -45.84
CA LYS A 259 37.22 24.95 -45.61
C LYS A 259 38.24 23.83 -45.71
N GLN A 260 38.50 23.33 -46.93
CA GLN A 260 39.83 22.82 -47.26
C GLN A 260 40.09 22.79 -48.79
N TYR A 261 41.09 23.58 -49.19
CA TYR A 261 41.93 23.52 -50.40
C TYR A 261 41.38 23.93 -51.78
N SER A 262 41.89 25.08 -52.27
CA SER A 262 42.54 25.12 -53.59
C SER A 262 43.67 26.16 -53.60
N ASN A 263 44.90 25.66 -53.74
CA ASN A 263 46.09 26.42 -54.12
C ASN A 263 45.99 26.82 -55.60
N ILE A 264 46.55 27.97 -56.00
CA ILE A 264 47.27 28.14 -57.28
C ILE A 264 48.23 29.34 -57.20
N SER A 265 49.42 29.09 -57.74
CA SER A 265 50.62 29.93 -57.94
C SER A 265 50.48 30.96 -59.07
N ASP A 266 51.27 32.05 -58.97
CA ASP A 266 51.90 32.91 -60.02
C ASP A 266 51.73 34.41 -59.66
N ARG A 267 52.72 35.33 -59.64
CA ARG A 267 54.12 35.40 -60.13
C ARG A 267 54.85 36.60 -59.45
N GLN A 268 56.17 36.46 -59.30
CA GLN A 268 57.29 37.42 -59.41
C GLN A 268 57.10 38.93 -59.08
N ASP A 269 57.91 39.50 -58.16
CA ASP A 269 59.09 40.34 -58.48
C ASP A 269 59.83 40.90 -57.22
N GLN A 270 61.16 41.07 -57.37
CA GLN A 270 62.26 41.46 -56.45
C GLN A 270 62.14 42.77 -55.61
N PRO A 271 63.15 43.24 -54.81
CA PRO A 271 64.26 42.62 -54.05
C PRO A 271 64.39 43.10 -52.56
N GLN A 272 65.36 42.52 -51.83
CA GLN A 272 65.81 42.80 -50.45
C GLN A 272 66.15 44.27 -50.10
N PRO A 273 66.21 44.58 -48.78
CA PRO A 273 67.50 44.98 -48.22
C PRO A 273 67.88 44.28 -46.90
N THR A 274 69.06 43.66 -46.94
CA THR A 274 70.18 43.66 -45.98
C THR A 274 70.00 43.86 -44.45
N ARG A 275 70.56 42.86 -43.74
CA ARG A 275 71.50 42.94 -42.59
C ARG A 275 70.95 43.15 -41.17
N LYS A 276 71.14 42.16 -40.29
CA LYS A 276 72.33 42.05 -39.39
C LYS A 276 72.35 40.74 -38.60
N LEU A 277 73.54 40.14 -38.57
CA LEU A 277 73.99 39.09 -37.64
C LEU A 277 74.51 39.71 -36.34
N ARG A 278 74.28 39.03 -35.21
CA ARG A 278 75.17 38.89 -34.04
C ARG A 278 74.88 37.50 -33.45
N ALA A 279 75.81 36.54 -33.57
CA ALA A 279 76.89 36.21 -32.62
C ALA A 279 76.28 35.76 -31.28
N VAL A 280 76.08 34.45 -31.05
CA VAL A 280 77.07 33.42 -30.60
C VAL A 280 77.66 33.77 -29.25
N ASP A 281 77.47 32.89 -28.28
CA ASP A 281 78.58 32.43 -27.41
C ASP A 281 78.32 30.97 -27.00
N ASN A 282 79.44 30.26 -26.86
CA ASN A 282 79.62 28.83 -26.63
C ASN A 282 79.13 28.33 -25.26
#